data_AF-A0A1I8C870-F1
#
_entry.id   AF-A0A1I8C870-F1
#
_cell.length_a   1.000
_cell.length_b   1.000
_cell.length_c   1.000
_cell.angle_alpha   90.00
_cell.angle_beta   90.00
_cell.angle_gamma   90.00
#
_symmetry.space_group_name_H-M   'P 1'
#
loop_
_entity.id
_entity.type
_entity.pdbx_description
1 polymer ?
#
loop_
_entity_poly.entity_id
_entity_poly.type
_entity_poly.pdbx_seq_one_letter_code
_entity_poly.pdbx_strand_id
1 'polypeptide(L)'
;MNSARTIKALLIAAALACCLIEAEALECFETDENGVNVLKRNHTWTYCALVPQSSLGAPGGRTFGMGPVNDWTEAYDATFSQNDDTYKVLTVCILEKYDFSSLSPKNSALMVQPEFLFRCVCNYDRCNSESTFEGYLNTVKRANYV
;
A
#
# COMPACT_ATOMS: atom_id res chain seq x y z
N MET A 1 -30.15 43.26 15.11
CA MET A 1 -29.21 42.18 15.49
C MET A 1 -28.49 41.67 14.25
N ASN A 2 -27.17 41.50 14.35
CA ASN A 2 -26.19 41.80 13.30
C ASN A 2 -26.03 40.76 12.18
N SER A 3 -26.61 41.04 11.00
CA SER A 3 -26.36 40.31 9.74
C SER A 3 -24.86 40.18 9.40
N ALA A 4 -24.06 41.22 9.71
CA ALA A 4 -22.60 41.19 9.51
C ALA A 4 -21.85 40.20 10.41
N ARG A 5 -22.39 39.84 11.59
CA ARG A 5 -21.81 38.80 12.45
C ARG A 5 -22.09 37.41 11.90
N THR A 6 -23.27 37.20 11.34
CA THR A 6 -23.69 35.92 10.73
C THR A 6 -22.88 35.61 9.47
N ILE A 7 -22.63 36.60 8.62
CA ILE A 7 -21.83 36.44 7.39
C ILE A 7 -20.36 36.11 7.74
N LYS A 8 -19.78 36.77 8.74
CA LYS A 8 -18.42 36.46 9.21
C LYS A 8 -18.31 35.03 9.78
N ALA A 9 -19.30 34.58 10.55
CA ALA A 9 -19.33 33.22 11.08
C ALA A 9 -19.42 32.16 9.97
N LEU A 10 -20.23 32.41 8.93
CA LEU A 10 -20.34 31.54 7.75
C LEU A 10 -19.03 31.46 6.95
N LEU A 11 -18.34 32.59 6.76
CA LEU A 11 -17.05 32.62 6.06
C LEU A 11 -15.95 31.87 6.83
N ILE A 12 -15.92 32.00 8.16
CA ILE A 12 -14.97 31.28 9.01
C ILE A 12 -15.25 29.77 9.00
N ALA A 13 -16.53 29.37 9.08
CA ALA A 13 -16.92 27.96 9.00
C ALA A 13 -16.59 27.32 7.64
N ALA A 14 -16.78 28.06 6.53
CA ALA A 14 -16.40 27.59 5.20
C ALA A 14 -14.89 27.46 5.01
N ALA A 15 -14.10 28.40 5.55
CA ALA A 15 -12.64 28.32 5.53
C ALA A 15 -12.10 27.15 6.38
N LEU A 16 -12.69 26.89 7.56
CA LEU A 16 -12.35 25.73 8.39
C LEU A 16 -12.74 24.40 7.72
N ALA A 17 -13.87 24.35 7.01
CA ALA A 17 -14.28 23.15 6.28
C ALA A 17 -13.33 22.82 5.11
N CYS A 18 -12.77 23.83 4.42
CA CYS A 18 -11.76 23.64 3.37
C CYS A 18 -10.41 23.13 3.90
N CYS A 19 -10.04 23.46 5.15
CA CYS A 19 -8.78 23.01 5.74
C CYS A 19 -8.82 21.55 6.28
N LEU A 20 -9.98 20.88 6.26
CA LEU A 20 -10.15 19.54 6.85
C LEU A 20 -9.96 18.39 5.85
N ILE A 21 -9.56 18.65 4.61
CA ILE A 21 -9.46 17.62 3.56
C ILE A 21 -8.10 17.66 2.87
N GLU A 22 -7.02 17.72 3.65
CA GLU A 22 -5.76 17.14 3.18
C GLU A 22 -5.71 15.71 3.69
N ALA A 23 -6.35 14.79 2.95
CA ALA A 23 -6.01 13.38 3.08
C ALA A 23 -4.55 13.28 2.64
N GLU A 24 -3.63 13.19 3.61
CA GLU A 24 -2.21 13.00 3.35
C GLU A 24 -2.05 11.84 2.37
N ALA A 25 -1.68 12.17 1.12
CA ALA A 25 -1.45 11.13 0.13
C ALA A 25 -0.20 10.36 0.52
N LEU A 26 -0.36 9.05 0.63
CA LEU A 26 0.73 8.13 0.90
C LEU A 26 1.78 8.20 -0.22
N GLU A 27 3.05 8.26 0.17
CA GLU A 27 4.19 8.18 -0.74
C GLU A 27 4.77 6.76 -0.76
N CYS A 28 4.77 6.12 -1.93
CA CYS A 28 5.31 4.78 -2.12
C CYS A 28 6.38 4.77 -3.21
N PHE A 29 7.35 3.85 -3.08
CA PHE A 29 8.19 3.49 -4.22
C PHE A 29 7.40 2.60 -5.19
N GLU A 30 7.58 2.89 -6.47
CA GLU A 30 6.95 2.21 -7.60
C GLU A 30 8.04 1.80 -8.59
N THR A 31 8.13 0.51 -8.89
CA THR A 31 9.02 0.00 -9.93
C THR A 31 8.43 0.30 -11.30
N ASP A 32 9.12 1.11 -12.10
CA ASP A 32 8.72 1.46 -13.46
C ASP A 32 8.95 0.32 -14.47
N GLU A 33 8.61 0.57 -15.73
CA GLU A 33 8.77 -0.39 -16.83
C GLU A 33 10.23 -0.78 -17.09
N ASN A 34 11.19 0.04 -16.66
CA ASN A 34 12.62 -0.20 -16.80
C ASN A 34 13.22 -0.91 -15.57
N GLY A 35 12.39 -1.22 -14.55
CA GLY A 35 12.86 -1.82 -13.29
C GLY A 35 13.44 -0.79 -12.31
N VAL A 36 13.25 0.50 -12.54
CA VAL A 36 13.74 1.58 -11.67
C VAL A 36 12.67 1.96 -10.66
N ASN A 37 13.05 2.02 -9.38
CA ASN A 37 12.15 2.48 -8.32
C ASN A 37 12.06 4.01 -8.33
N VAL A 38 10.85 4.52 -8.54
CA VAL A 38 10.53 5.96 -8.49
C VAL A 38 9.58 6.23 -7.33
N LEU A 39 9.79 7.36 -6.65
CA LEU A 39 8.88 7.79 -5.59
C LEU A 39 7.62 8.40 -6.22
N LYS A 40 6.45 7.89 -5.85
CA LYS A 40 5.15 8.41 -6.29
C LYS A 40 4.26 8.70 -5.09
N ARG A 41 3.35 9.65 -5.29
CA ARG A 41 2.35 10.08 -4.30
C ARG A 41 0.96 9.94 -4.91
N ASN A 42 0.04 9.30 -4.20
CA ASN A 42 -1.34 9.15 -4.67
C ASN A 42 -2.33 9.13 -3.51
N HIS A 43 -3.35 9.99 -3.56
CA HIS A 43 -4.39 10.09 -2.53
C HIS A 43 -5.30 8.87 -2.45
N THR A 44 -5.29 8.00 -3.46
CA THR A 44 -6.08 6.76 -3.43
C THR A 44 -5.36 5.60 -2.79
N TRP A 45 -4.06 5.74 -2.47
CA TRP A 45 -3.29 4.67 -1.86
C TRP A 45 -3.40 4.70 -0.34
N THR A 46 -3.63 3.53 0.23
CA THR A 46 -3.67 3.29 1.68
C THR A 46 -2.48 2.46 2.15
N TYR A 47 -1.77 1.81 1.21
CA TYR A 47 -0.65 0.94 1.50
C TYR A 47 0.47 1.05 0.46
N CYS A 48 1.69 0.75 0.88
CA CYS A 48 2.79 0.42 -0.02
C CYS A 48 3.09 -1.08 0.07
N ALA A 49 3.50 -1.66 -1.06
CA ALA A 49 3.84 -3.06 -1.20
C ALA A 49 5.28 -3.28 -1.62
N LEU A 50 5.82 -4.41 -1.19
CA LEU A 50 7.05 -5.01 -1.68
C LEU A 50 6.78 -6.46 -2.08
N VAL A 51 7.12 -6.81 -3.31
CA VAL A 51 7.41 -8.19 -3.73
C VAL A 51 8.93 -8.35 -3.72
N PRO A 52 9.51 -9.06 -2.74
CA PRO A 52 10.95 -9.14 -2.60
C PRO A 52 11.62 -9.77 -3.82
N GLN A 53 12.85 -9.34 -4.08
CA GLN A 53 13.72 -10.03 -5.02
C GLN A 53 13.84 -11.52 -4.64
N SER A 54 13.64 -12.41 -5.62
CA SER A 54 13.81 -13.85 -5.45
C SER A 54 14.37 -14.49 -6.72
N SER A 55 14.88 -15.72 -6.61
CA SER A 55 15.39 -16.49 -7.75
C SER A 55 14.29 -16.91 -8.74
N LEU A 56 13.02 -16.86 -8.33
CA LEU A 56 11.86 -17.25 -9.13
C LEU A 56 11.05 -16.04 -9.64
N GLY A 57 11.35 -14.84 -9.16
CA GLY A 57 10.60 -13.62 -9.43
C GLY A 57 11.35 -12.59 -10.28
N ALA A 58 10.84 -11.35 -10.27
CA ALA A 58 11.46 -10.24 -10.99
C ALA A 58 12.87 -9.93 -10.43
N PRO A 59 13.90 -9.81 -11.30
CA PRO A 59 15.23 -9.39 -10.87
C PRO A 59 15.15 -7.97 -10.28
N GLY A 60 15.61 -7.81 -9.04
CA GLY A 60 15.55 -6.53 -8.31
C GLY A 60 14.31 -6.32 -7.43
N GLY A 61 13.38 -7.28 -7.37
CA GLY A 61 12.13 -7.14 -6.63
C GLY A 61 11.17 -6.16 -7.30
N ARG A 62 10.02 -5.92 -6.67
CA ARG A 62 9.03 -4.97 -7.17
C ARG A 62 8.36 -4.21 -6.03
N THR A 63 8.20 -2.92 -6.21
CA THR A 63 7.55 -2.02 -5.26
C THR A 63 6.39 -1.31 -5.94
N PHE A 64 5.30 -1.07 -5.22
CA PHE A 64 4.13 -0.35 -5.74
C PHE A 64 3.22 0.17 -4.61
N GLY A 65 2.40 1.16 -4.91
CA GLY A 65 1.32 1.64 -4.04
C GLY A 65 0.02 0.88 -4.29
N MET A 66 -0.76 0.69 -3.23
CA MET A 66 -2.04 -0.03 -3.28
C MET A 66 -3.15 0.81 -2.66
N GLY A 67 -4.30 0.74 -3.31
CA GLY A 67 -5.56 1.29 -2.90
C GLY A 67 -6.71 0.39 -3.39
N PRO A 68 -7.97 0.77 -3.11
CA PRO A 68 -9.13 -0.07 -3.42
C PRO A 68 -9.37 -0.30 -4.92
N VAL A 69 -8.67 0.44 -5.78
CA VAL A 69 -8.77 0.30 -7.25
C VAL A 69 -7.90 -0.85 -7.76
N ASN A 70 -6.76 -1.13 -7.13
CA ASN A 70 -5.76 -2.08 -7.64
C ASN A 70 -5.49 -3.27 -6.72
N ASP A 71 -6.04 -3.31 -5.50
CA ASP A 71 -5.98 -4.48 -4.62
C ASP A 71 -7.24 -4.55 -3.73
N TRP A 72 -7.48 -5.72 -3.12
CA TRP A 72 -8.54 -5.93 -2.14
C TRP A 72 -8.07 -5.46 -0.76
N THR A 73 -8.01 -4.14 -0.57
CA THR A 73 -7.42 -3.51 0.61
C THR A 73 -8.10 -3.87 1.92
N GLU A 74 -9.38 -4.25 1.88
CA GLU A 74 -10.16 -4.70 3.04
C GLU A 74 -9.54 -5.92 3.72
N ALA A 75 -8.78 -6.74 2.98
CA ALA A 75 -8.03 -7.86 3.55
C ALA A 75 -6.95 -7.41 4.55
N TYR A 76 -6.42 -6.20 4.39
CA TYR A 76 -5.39 -5.61 5.26
C TYR A 76 -5.97 -4.69 6.32
N ASP A 77 -7.04 -3.97 6.00
CA ASP A 77 -7.67 -2.96 6.86
C ASP A 77 -7.93 -3.51 8.27
N ALA A 78 -8.54 -4.70 8.36
CA ALA A 78 -8.87 -5.34 9.63
C ALA A 78 -7.65 -5.75 10.46
N THR A 79 -6.49 -5.92 9.83
CA THR A 79 -5.24 -6.28 10.51
C THR A 79 -4.52 -5.03 10.98
N PHE A 80 -4.42 -4.01 10.13
CA PHE A 80 -3.82 -2.72 10.51
C PHE A 80 -4.72 -1.92 11.48
N SER A 81 -6.01 -2.23 11.58
CA SER A 81 -6.90 -1.63 12.58
C SER A 81 -6.73 -2.19 13.99
N GLN A 82 -5.98 -3.28 14.17
CA GLN A 82 -5.76 -3.90 15.49
C GLN A 82 -4.73 -3.15 16.35
N ASN A 83 -4.41 -1.90 16.04
CA ASN A 83 -3.40 -1.15 16.79
C ASN A 83 -4.00 -0.53 18.08
N ASP A 84 -3.26 -0.59 19.18
CA ASP A 84 -3.55 0.12 20.42
C ASP A 84 -2.28 0.78 21.01
N ASP A 85 -2.38 1.34 22.21
CA ASP A 85 -1.25 2.01 22.88
C ASP A 85 -0.10 1.05 23.28
N THR A 86 -0.34 -0.26 23.24
CA THR A 86 0.60 -1.32 23.68
C THR A 86 1.23 -2.05 22.49
N TYR A 87 0.52 -2.22 21.38
CA TYR A 87 1.06 -2.87 20.19
C TYR A 87 0.55 -2.26 18.89
N LYS A 88 1.40 -2.36 17.86
CA LYS A 88 1.10 -1.88 16.51
C LYS A 88 1.55 -2.90 15.47
N VAL A 89 0.67 -3.26 14.55
CA VAL A 89 1.02 -4.00 13.34
C VAL A 89 1.73 -3.05 12.38
N LEU A 90 3.00 -3.33 12.11
CA LEU A 90 3.83 -2.49 11.23
C LEU A 90 3.79 -2.96 9.78
N THR A 91 3.60 -4.26 9.56
CA THR A 91 3.57 -4.87 8.24
C THR A 91 2.84 -6.20 8.27
N VAL A 92 2.24 -6.57 7.14
CA VAL A 92 1.67 -7.88 6.86
C VAL A 92 2.44 -8.48 5.69
N CYS A 93 2.78 -9.77 5.72
CA CYS A 93 3.35 -10.46 4.55
C CYS A 93 2.53 -11.70 4.23
N ILE A 94 2.18 -11.87 2.96
CA ILE A 94 1.27 -12.90 2.48
C ILE A 94 1.96 -13.68 1.37
N LEU A 95 1.84 -15.01 1.44
CA LEU A 95 2.14 -15.92 0.34
C LEU A 95 0.83 -16.32 -0.33
N GLU A 96 0.65 -15.86 -1.55
CA GLU A 96 -0.54 -16.10 -2.35
C GLU A 96 -0.30 -17.19 -3.38
N LYS A 97 -1.31 -18.02 -3.61
CA LYS A 97 -1.34 -19.01 -4.70
C LYS A 97 -2.37 -18.55 -5.72
N TYR A 98 -1.94 -18.31 -6.95
CA TYR A 98 -2.80 -18.02 -8.09
C TYR A 98 -3.01 -19.30 -8.89
N ASP A 99 -4.26 -19.75 -8.96
CA ASP A 99 -4.65 -20.96 -9.68
C ASP A 99 -5.49 -20.59 -10.91
N PHE A 100 -4.83 -20.56 -12.07
CA PHE A 100 -5.44 -20.20 -13.35
C PHE A 100 -5.97 -21.43 -14.11
N SER A 101 -6.06 -22.59 -13.47
CA SER A 101 -6.55 -23.83 -14.12
C SER A 101 -7.96 -23.67 -14.71
N SER A 102 -8.80 -22.82 -14.10
CA SER A 102 -10.15 -22.48 -14.58
C SER A 102 -10.16 -21.66 -15.89
N LEU A 103 -9.07 -20.96 -16.20
CA LEU A 103 -8.91 -20.15 -17.43
C LEU A 103 -8.28 -20.97 -18.57
N SER A 104 -7.75 -22.16 -18.30
CA SER A 104 -7.18 -23.02 -19.33
C SER A 104 -8.29 -23.66 -20.17
N PRO A 105 -8.22 -23.58 -21.51
CA PRO A 105 -9.16 -24.31 -22.36
C PRO A 105 -9.13 -25.81 -22.03
N LYS A 106 -10.31 -26.44 -21.89
CA LYS A 106 -10.45 -27.87 -21.53
C LYS A 106 -9.68 -28.85 -22.43
N ASN A 107 -9.22 -28.38 -23.60
CA ASN A 107 -8.49 -29.15 -24.61
C ASN A 107 -7.03 -28.69 -24.79
N SER A 108 -6.52 -27.81 -23.92
CA SER A 108 -5.13 -27.38 -23.96
C SER A 108 -4.24 -28.42 -23.29
N ALA A 109 -3.28 -28.98 -24.05
CA ALA A 109 -2.22 -29.83 -23.50
C ALA A 109 -1.24 -29.06 -22.60
N LEU A 110 -1.37 -27.73 -22.50
CA LEU A 110 -0.59 -26.89 -21.62
C LEU A 110 -1.32 -26.80 -20.28
N MET A 111 -0.92 -27.65 -19.33
CA MET A 111 -1.33 -27.51 -17.93
C MET A 111 -0.78 -26.19 -17.40
N VAL A 112 -1.68 -25.24 -17.11
CA VAL A 112 -1.30 -23.99 -16.45
C VAL A 112 -0.95 -24.34 -15.00
N GLN A 113 0.32 -24.17 -14.65
CA GLN A 113 0.80 -24.41 -13.30
C GLN A 113 0.36 -23.27 -12.38
N PRO A 114 0.04 -23.55 -11.11
CA PRO A 114 -0.19 -22.50 -10.14
C PRO A 114 1.03 -21.59 -9.99
N GLU A 115 0.78 -20.29 -9.89
CA GLU A 115 1.81 -19.29 -9.61
C GLU A 115 1.76 -18.87 -8.14
N PHE A 116 2.91 -18.48 -7.59
CA PHE A 116 3.01 -18.04 -6.20
C PHE A 116 3.59 -16.64 -6.12
N LEU A 117 3.01 -15.80 -5.27
CA LEU A 117 3.50 -14.46 -5.00
C LEU A 117 3.70 -14.26 -3.51
N PHE A 118 4.91 -13.90 -3.10
CA PHE A 118 5.16 -13.42 -1.75
C PHE A 118 5.23 -11.90 -1.76
N ARG A 119 4.34 -11.25 -1.03
CA ARG A 119 4.31 -9.78 -0.91
C ARG A 119 4.19 -9.34 0.54
N CYS A 120 4.84 -8.23 0.87
CA CYS A 120 4.70 -7.53 2.13
C CYS A 120 4.04 -6.17 1.92
N VAL A 121 3.28 -5.75 2.93
CA VAL A 121 2.38 -4.60 2.91
C VAL A 121 2.64 -3.74 4.14
N CYS A 122 2.63 -2.41 4.00
CA CYS A 122 2.78 -1.45 5.08
C CYS A 122 1.99 -0.16 4.80
N ASN A 123 1.61 0.59 5.82
CA ASN A 123 0.64 1.70 5.73
C ASN A 123 1.22 3.07 6.11
N TYR A 124 2.49 3.32 5.81
CA TYR A 124 3.15 4.58 6.09
C TYR A 124 4.16 4.94 4.99
N ASP A 125 4.51 6.22 4.90
CA ASP A 125 5.32 6.74 3.80
C ASP A 125 6.64 5.98 3.62
N ARG A 126 6.91 5.63 2.36
CA ARG A 126 8.19 5.11 1.87
C ARG A 126 8.63 3.80 2.53
N CYS A 127 7.70 3.10 3.18
CA CYS A 127 7.98 1.88 3.93
C CYS A 127 8.50 0.72 3.04
N ASN A 128 8.27 0.78 1.73
CA ASN A 128 8.72 -0.19 0.74
C ASN A 128 10.02 0.22 0.00
N SER A 129 10.92 0.96 0.65
CA SER A 129 12.15 1.47 0.03
C SER A 129 13.18 0.41 -0.36
N GLU A 130 13.07 -0.80 0.18
CA GLU A 130 14.04 -1.87 0.04
C GLU A 130 13.55 -2.93 -0.95
N SER A 131 14.47 -3.49 -1.74
CA SER A 131 14.16 -4.54 -2.73
C SER A 131 14.18 -5.96 -2.15
N THR A 132 14.79 -6.14 -0.97
CA THR A 132 14.93 -7.44 -0.31
C THR A 132 14.04 -7.54 0.91
N PHE A 133 13.62 -8.75 1.26
CA PHE A 133 12.77 -8.98 2.44
C PHE A 133 13.47 -8.59 3.74
N GLU A 134 14.75 -8.93 3.88
CA GLU A 134 15.55 -8.59 5.06
C GLU A 134 15.74 -7.07 5.20
N GLY A 135 16.12 -6.40 4.10
CA GLY A 135 16.24 -4.94 4.09
C GLY A 135 14.94 -4.28 4.51
N TYR A 136 13.83 -4.70 3.90
CA TYR A 136 12.49 -4.22 4.22
C TYR A 136 12.14 -4.37 5.70
N LEU A 137 12.27 -5.57 6.26
CA LEU A 137 11.99 -5.82 7.67
C LEU A 137 12.85 -4.95 8.60
N ASN A 138 14.12 -4.77 8.27
CA ASN A 138 15.03 -3.96 9.06
C ASN A 138 14.66 -2.47 9.00
N THR A 139 14.26 -1.97 7.83
CA THR A 139 13.77 -0.59 7.67
C THR A 139 12.46 -0.38 8.44
N VAL A 140 11.52 -1.33 8.36
CA VAL A 140 10.25 -1.28 9.11
C VAL A 140 10.50 -1.21 10.61
N LYS A 141 11.38 -2.07 11.13
CA LYS A 141 11.76 -2.04 12.55
C LYS A 141 12.38 -0.71 12.93
N ARG A 142 13.37 -0.23 12.17
CA ARG A 142 14.11 1.00 12.48
C ARG A 142 13.21 2.23 12.51
N ALA A 143 12.28 2.34 11.57
CA ALA A 143 11.34 3.47 11.50
C ALA A 143 10.36 3.52 12.70
N ASN A 144 10.20 2.42 13.43
CA ASN A 144 9.20 2.27 14.49
C ASN A 144 9.83 1.86 15.85
N TYR A 145 11.14 2.03 16.03
CA TYR A 145 11.87 1.64 17.25
C TYR A 145 12.06 2.81 18.24
N VAL A 146 11.26 3.89 18.11
CA VAL A 146 11.31 5.09 18.96
C VAL A 146 10.33 4.96 20.12
#